data_AF-A0A7K3IWE1-F1
#
_entry.id   AF-A0A7K3IWE1-F1
#
_cell.length_a   1.000
_cell.length_b   1.000
_cell.length_c   1.000
_cell.angle_alpha   90.00
_cell.angle_beta   90.00
_cell.angle_gamma   90.00
#
_symmetry.space_group_name_H-M   'P 1'
#
loop_
_entity.id
_entity.type
_entity.pdbx_description
1 polymer ?
#
loop_
_entity_poly.entity_id
_entity_poly.type
_entity_poly.pdbx_seq_one_letter_code
_entity_poly.pdbx_strand_id
1 'polypeptide(L)' 'MPKSQNINPKIVRKPQFIEFGKIPVNQYNKTIEEEKKNFSNDDLLRIYRDMVIIREFETMLN' A
#
# COMPACT_ATOMS: atom_id res chain seq x y z
N MET A 1 25.94 -5.96 5.73
CA MET A 1 24.85 -5.27 5.00
C MET A 1 25.47 -4.42 3.90
N PRO A 2 25.00 -4.49 2.65
CA PRO A 2 25.47 -3.56 1.62
C PRO A 2 25.15 -2.13 2.07
N LYS A 3 26.12 -1.23 1.97
CA LYS A 3 26.06 0.14 2.52
C LYS A 3 24.94 1.02 1.95
N SER A 4 24.33 0.63 0.83
CA SER A 4 23.13 1.25 0.26
C SER A 4 22.52 0.28 -0.74
N GLN A 5 21.22 0.00 -0.61
CA GLN A 5 20.45 -0.64 -1.67
C GLN A 5 19.65 0.44 -2.40
N ASN A 6 19.86 0.57 -3.71
CA ASN A 6 19.05 1.46 -4.53
C ASN A 6 17.66 0.84 -4.71
N ILE A 7 16.68 1.34 -3.95
CA ILE A 7 15.29 0.92 -4.05
C ILE A 7 14.58 1.93 -4.94
N ASN A 8 14.25 1.53 -6.16
CA ASN A 8 13.39 2.32 -7.04
C ASN A 8 11.93 1.88 -6.85
N PRO A 9 11.06 2.72 -6.25
CA PRO A 9 9.66 2.37 -6.00
C PRO A 9 8.90 1.93 -7.25
N LYS A 10 9.24 2.51 -8.42
CA LYS A 10 8.60 2.16 -9.71
C LYS A 10 8.92 0.74 -10.18
N ILE A 11 9.99 0.13 -9.67
CA ILE A 11 10.40 -1.22 -10.03
C ILE A 11 9.90 -2.19 -8.97
N VAL A 12 10.17 -1.92 -7.69
CA VAL A 12 9.85 -2.86 -6.59
C VAL A 12 8.36 -2.97 -6.29
N ARG A 13 7.56 -1.95 -6.62
CA ARG A 13 6.10 -1.95 -6.43
C ARG A 13 5.31 -2.35 -7.67
N LYS A 14 5.96 -2.90 -8.71
CA LYS A 14 5.24 -3.39 -9.88
C LYS A 14 4.35 -4.59 -9.51
N PRO A 15 3.17 -4.73 -10.13
CA PRO A 15 2.38 -5.95 -10.03
C PRO A 15 3.20 -7.15 -10.50
N GLN A 16 3.28 -8.19 -9.68
CA GLN A 16 4.00 -9.42 -10.01
C GLN A 16 3.41 -10.61 -9.27
N PHE A 17 3.99 -11.78 -9.50
CA PHE A 17 3.67 -13.00 -8.78
C PHE A 17 4.93 -13.59 -8.17
N ILE A 18 4.83 -14.09 -6.94
CA ILE A 18 5.86 -14.96 -6.37
C ILE A 18 5.60 -16.37 -6.94
N GLU A 19 6.61 -16.96 -7.60
CA GLU A 19 6.45 -18.22 -8.33
C GLU A 19 6.23 -19.43 -7.43
N PHE A 20 6.57 -19.32 -6.14
CA PHE A 20 6.20 -20.29 -5.12
C PHE A 20 4.70 -20.17 -4.81
N GLY A 21 3.87 -20.90 -5.58
CA GLY A 21 2.41 -20.92 -5.40
C GLY A 21 1.64 -19.80 -6.09
N LYS A 22 2.23 -19.09 -7.08
CA LYS A 22 1.63 -17.96 -7.81
C LYS A 22 0.90 -16.98 -6.88
N ILE A 23 1.63 -16.43 -5.91
CA ILE A 23 1.05 -15.49 -4.96
C ILE A 23 1.03 -14.09 -5.60
N PRO A 24 -0.15 -13.44 -5.77
CA PRO A 24 -0.24 -12.10 -6.33
C PRO A 24 0.39 -11.07 -5.38
N VAL A 25 1.25 -10.21 -5.92
CA VAL A 25 1.89 -9.10 -5.18
C VAL A 25 1.64 -7.79 -5.92
N ASN A 26 1.29 -6.73 -5.19
CA ASN A 26 0.99 -5.39 -5.72
C ASN A 26 -0.10 -5.38 -6.81
N GLN A 27 -1.08 -6.27 -6.74
CA GLN A 27 -2.14 -6.39 -7.75
C GLN A 27 -3.30 -5.40 -7.54
N TYR A 28 -3.37 -4.74 -6.39
CA TYR A 28 -4.43 -3.79 -6.09
C TYR A 28 -4.24 -2.50 -6.92
N ASN A 29 -5.11 -2.25 -7.90
CA ASN A 29 -5.11 -1.01 -8.69
C ASN A 29 -6.45 -0.26 -8.70
N LYS A 30 -7.43 -0.73 -7.91
CA LYS A 30 -8.79 -0.21 -7.97
C LYS A 30 -8.84 1.29 -7.69
N THR A 31 -9.69 1.96 -8.44
CA THR A 31 -10.00 3.38 -8.27
C THR A 31 -10.92 3.61 -7.08
N ILE A 32 -11.00 4.85 -6.61
CA ILE A 32 -11.93 5.23 -5.55
C ILE A 32 -13.39 4.97 -5.96
N GLU A 33 -13.75 5.20 -7.23
CA GLU A 33 -15.09 4.93 -7.73
C GLU A 33 -15.45 3.43 -7.70
N GLU A 34 -14.48 2.55 -7.93
CA GLU A 34 -14.68 1.10 -7.80
C GLU A 34 -14.80 0.67 -6.33
N GLU A 35 -14.06 1.32 -5.43
CA GLU A 35 -14.12 1.02 -4.00
C GLU A 35 -15.37 1.55 -3.29
N LYS A 36 -16.00 2.59 -3.83
CA LYS A 36 -17.33 3.06 -3.37
C LYS A 36 -18.43 1.99 -3.49
N LYS A 37 -18.19 0.91 -4.23
CA LYS A 37 -19.09 -0.26 -4.27
C LYS A 37 -18.97 -1.14 -3.01
N ASN A 38 -17.83 -1.08 -2.31
CA ASN A 38 -17.53 -1.90 -1.14
C ASN A 38 -17.60 -1.10 0.16
N PHE A 39 -17.34 0.21 0.11
CA PHE A 39 -17.24 1.09 1.27
C PHE A 39 -18.06 2.36 1.08
N SER A 40 -18.61 2.89 2.17
CA SER A 40 -19.22 4.22 2.16
C SER A 40 -18.15 5.31 2.11
N ASN A 41 -18.54 6.55 1.79
CA ASN A 41 -17.62 7.69 1.83
C ASN A 41 -17.05 7.89 3.24
N ASP A 42 -17.87 7.71 4.28
CA ASP A 42 -17.43 7.86 5.67
C ASP A 42 -16.42 6.78 6.07
N ASP A 43 -16.60 5.54 5.57
CA ASP A 43 -15.63 4.46 5.78
C ASP A 43 -14.28 4.78 5.15
N LEU A 44 -14.28 5.28 3.90
CA LEU A 44 -13.06 5.65 3.19
C LEU A 44 -12.32 6.79 3.90
N LEU A 45 -13.06 7.79 4.40
CA LEU A 45 -12.50 8.88 5.20
C LEU A 45 -11.91 8.37 6.53
N ARG A 46 -12.59 7.44 7.19
CA ARG A 46 -12.11 6.82 8.43
C ARG A 46 -10.83 6.02 8.19
N ILE A 47 -10.81 5.17 7.16
CA ILE A 47 -9.64 4.39 6.75
C ILE A 47 -8.45 5.32 6.49
N TYR A 48 -8.65 6.40 5.73
CA TYR A 48 -7.61 7.38 5.46
C TYR A 48 -7.08 8.01 6.75
N ARG A 49 -7.98 8.45 7.64
CA ARG A 49 -7.59 9.03 8.94
C ARG A 49 -6.72 8.07 9.74
N ASP A 50 -7.12 6.80 9.83
CA ASP A 50 -6.38 5.80 10.59
C ASP A 50 -5.00 5.52 9.95
N MET A 51 -4.90 5.48 8.61
CA MET A 51 -3.61 5.38 7.90
C MET A 51 -2.67 6.57 8.18
N VAL A 52 -3.21 7.79 8.24
CA VAL A 52 -2.44 8.99 8.57
C VAL A 52 -1.92 8.92 10.00
N ILE A 53 -2.78 8.55 10.97
CA ILE A 53 -2.38 8.42 12.37
C ILE A 53 -1.23 7.41 12.54
N ILE A 54 -1.32 6.25 11.88
CA ILE A 54 -0.25 5.24 11.91
C ILE A 54 1.06 5.83 11.37
N ARG A 55 1.00 6.55 10.24
CA ARG A 55 2.18 7.18 9.65
C ARG A 55 2.80 8.22 10.55
N GLU A 56 1.99 9.08 11.16
CA GLU A 56 2.48 10.08 12.13
C GLU A 56 3.18 9.40 13.31
N PHE A 57 2.58 8.34 13.85
CA PHE A 57 3.21 7.56 14.92
C PHE A 57 4.56 6.95 14.49
N GLU A 58 4.63 6.35 13.29
CA GLU A 58 5.91 5.83 12.74
C GLU A 58 6.96 6.95 12.58
N THR A 59 6.56 8.14 12.15
CA THR A 59 7.50 9.27 12.00
C THR A 59 8.02 9.79 13.34
N MET A 60 7.23 9.70 14.42
CA MET A 60 7.68 10.08 15.76
C MET A 60 8.72 9.12 16.35
N LEU A 61 8.79 7.87 15.87
CA LEU A 61 9.74 6.86 16.32
C LEU A 61 11.08 6.87 15.55
N ASN A 62 11.17 7.61 14.45
CA ASN A 62 12.41 7.77 13.66
C ASN A 62 13.22 8.97 14.12
#